data_AF-M0EJ21-F1
#
_entry.id   AF-M0EJ21-F1
#
_cell.length_a   1.000
_cell.length_b   1.000
_cell.length_c   1.000
_cell.angle_alpha   90.00
_cell.angle_beta   90.00
_cell.angle_gamma   90.00
#
_symmetry.space_group_name_H-M   'P 1'
#
loop_
_entity.id
_entity.type
_entity.pdbx_description
1 polymer ?
#
loop_
_entity_poly.entity_id
_entity_poly.type
_entity_poly.pdbx_seq_one_letter_code
_entity_poly.pdbx_strand_id
1 'polypeptide(L)'
;MERERAVDRLESLVDRVASEPMPVPVREVWAFGDVALGLDPVERLDVYLTKDVIMGGDADAAADFAAEYGIQGVGTTVDAEWATAHPDRVRTSDNGYAAPEKCLAAELVADDEPIHLEVCNSGFEDNVRQRLKGALARDAYEEVLDPRGVCLWVDGERDPEAFERLRAADLAMPTLPAALGMLGADEEAANEAADVLKQQRAEQEGSSVRGDMV
;
A
#
# COMPACT_ATOMS: atom_id res chain seq x y z
N MET A 1 -10.74 -10.57 -11.02
CA MET A 1 -9.68 -11.48 -11.53
C MET A 1 -9.76 -12.81 -10.79
N GLU A 2 -9.29 -13.90 -11.40
CA GLU A 2 -9.18 -15.21 -10.70
C GLU A 2 -8.17 -15.11 -9.55
N ARG A 3 -8.43 -15.77 -8.43
CA ARG A 3 -7.54 -15.72 -7.25
C ARG A 3 -6.11 -16.14 -7.56
N GLU A 4 -5.91 -17.21 -8.33
CA GLU A 4 -4.57 -17.68 -8.71
C GLU A 4 -3.78 -16.57 -9.43
N ARG A 5 -4.41 -15.90 -10.39
CA ARG A 5 -3.83 -14.76 -11.10
C ARG A 5 -3.56 -13.56 -10.19
N ALA A 6 -4.42 -13.31 -9.20
CA ALA A 6 -4.20 -12.27 -8.20
C ALA A 6 -2.95 -12.56 -7.36
N VAL A 7 -2.75 -13.82 -6.95
CA VAL A 7 -1.59 -14.24 -6.18
C VAL A 7 -0.31 -14.18 -7.02
N ASP A 8 -0.33 -14.65 -8.27
CA ASP A 8 0.81 -14.52 -9.18
C ASP A 8 1.21 -13.05 -9.40
N ARG A 9 0.22 -12.15 -9.41
CA ARG A 9 0.49 -10.72 -9.49
C ARG A 9 1.16 -10.17 -8.23
N LEU A 10 0.75 -10.61 -7.05
CA LEU A 10 1.42 -10.27 -5.79
C LEU A 10 2.88 -10.77 -5.78
N GLU A 11 3.14 -11.97 -6.29
CA GLU A 11 4.50 -12.50 -6.42
C GLU A 11 5.36 -11.59 -7.30
N SER A 12 4.83 -11.18 -8.46
CA SER A 12 5.51 -10.23 -9.35
C SER A 12 5.78 -8.87 -8.69
N LEU A 13 4.86 -8.37 -7.86
CA LEU A 13 5.08 -7.13 -7.10
C LEU A 13 6.22 -7.29 -6.09
N VAL A 14 6.21 -8.37 -5.31
CA VAL A 14 7.25 -8.66 -4.32
C VAL A 14 8.61 -8.87 -5.00
N ASP A 15 8.66 -9.63 -6.09
CA ASP A 15 9.91 -9.86 -6.82
C ASP A 15 10.51 -8.55 -7.33
N ARG A 16 9.67 -7.63 -7.81
CA ARG A 16 10.11 -6.31 -8.27
C ARG A 16 10.63 -5.45 -7.12
N VAL A 17 9.86 -5.34 -6.03
CA VAL A 17 10.28 -4.61 -4.82
C VAL A 17 11.59 -5.15 -4.24
N ALA A 18 11.78 -6.47 -4.28
CA ALA A 18 12.95 -7.13 -3.68
C ALA A 18 14.22 -7.05 -4.55
N SER A 19 14.10 -6.80 -5.86
CA SER A 19 15.23 -6.94 -6.80
C SER A 19 15.54 -5.72 -7.65
N GLU A 20 14.60 -4.78 -7.81
CA GLU A 20 14.79 -3.59 -8.64
C GLU A 20 14.93 -2.30 -7.79
N PRO A 21 15.67 -1.28 -8.27
CA PRO A 21 15.69 0.03 -7.65
C PRO A 21 14.29 0.66 -7.61
N MET A 22 13.85 1.07 -6.42
CA MET A 22 12.53 1.67 -6.20
C MET A 22 12.65 3.20 -6.07
N PRO A 23 11.58 3.97 -6.37
CA PRO A 23 11.55 5.43 -6.16
C PRO A 23 11.79 5.84 -4.71
N VAL A 24 11.48 4.96 -3.76
CA VAL A 24 11.81 5.08 -2.34
C VAL A 24 12.06 3.68 -1.79
N PRO A 25 12.87 3.50 -0.74
CA PRO A 25 13.06 2.18 -0.14
C PRO A 25 11.73 1.66 0.42
N VAL A 26 11.42 0.40 0.13
CA VAL A 26 10.25 -0.32 0.65
C VAL A 26 10.73 -1.30 1.71
N ARG A 27 10.00 -1.42 2.82
CA ARG A 27 10.32 -2.27 3.97
C ARG A 27 9.36 -3.44 4.16
N GLU A 28 8.10 -3.27 3.79
CA GLU A 28 7.08 -4.31 3.95
C GLU A 28 6.14 -4.29 2.76
N VAL A 29 5.69 -5.48 2.35
CA VAL A 29 4.61 -5.69 1.39
C VAL A 29 3.57 -6.61 2.02
N TRP A 30 2.34 -6.12 2.12
CA TRP A 30 1.21 -6.89 2.64
C TRP A 30 0.09 -6.93 1.61
N ALA A 31 -0.60 -8.07 1.55
CA ALA A 31 -1.89 -8.17 0.86
C ALA A 31 -3.04 -8.09 1.87
N PHE A 32 -4.10 -7.37 1.52
CA PHE A 32 -5.33 -7.33 2.30
C PHE A 32 -6.55 -7.40 1.37
N GLY A 33 -7.75 -7.24 1.93
CA GLY A 33 -8.96 -7.26 1.13
C GLY A 33 -9.31 -8.65 0.59
N ASP A 34 -9.88 -8.71 -0.60
CA ASP A 34 -10.51 -9.92 -1.16
C ASP A 34 -9.57 -11.12 -1.22
N VAL A 35 -8.32 -10.89 -1.65
CA VAL A 35 -7.31 -11.96 -1.78
C VAL A 35 -6.95 -12.56 -0.42
N ALA A 36 -6.83 -11.74 0.63
CA ALA A 36 -6.55 -12.20 1.99
C ALA A 36 -7.74 -12.92 2.62
N LEU A 37 -8.96 -12.60 2.19
CA LEU A 37 -10.20 -13.27 2.60
C LEU A 37 -10.52 -14.52 1.78
N GLY A 38 -9.68 -14.88 0.80
CA GLY A 38 -9.85 -16.07 -0.02
C GLY A 38 -10.97 -15.98 -1.06
N LEU A 39 -11.48 -14.79 -1.34
CA LEU A 39 -12.55 -14.58 -2.30
C LEU A 39 -12.08 -14.91 -3.73
N ASP A 40 -13.00 -15.46 -4.53
CA ASP A 40 -12.78 -15.77 -5.94
C ASP A 40 -14.11 -15.60 -6.69
N PRO A 41 -14.25 -14.61 -7.59
CA PRO A 41 -13.20 -13.71 -8.07
C PRO A 41 -12.71 -12.70 -7.02
N VAL A 42 -11.46 -12.24 -7.19
CA VAL A 42 -10.90 -11.05 -6.52
C VAL A 42 -11.32 -9.82 -7.33
N GLU A 43 -12.14 -8.93 -6.78
CA GLU A 43 -12.65 -7.76 -7.54
C GLU A 43 -11.54 -6.73 -7.77
N ARG A 44 -10.77 -6.46 -6.71
CA ARG A 44 -9.60 -5.59 -6.72
C ARG A 44 -8.51 -6.19 -5.83
N LEU A 45 -7.24 -5.98 -6.20
CA LEU A 45 -6.11 -6.42 -5.40
C LEU A 45 -5.64 -5.27 -4.50
N ASP A 46 -5.74 -5.43 -3.19
CA ASP A 46 -5.34 -4.42 -2.23
C ASP A 46 -3.96 -4.75 -1.63
N VAL A 47 -3.01 -3.82 -1.77
CA VAL A 47 -1.62 -3.99 -1.34
C VAL A 47 -1.21 -2.82 -0.46
N TYR A 48 -0.59 -3.13 0.66
CA TYR A 48 0.00 -2.13 1.55
C TYR A 48 1.52 -2.18 1.43
N LEU A 49 2.13 -1.00 1.26
CA LEU A 49 3.57 -0.81 1.17
C LEU A 49 4.04 0.09 2.31
N THR A 50 4.92 -0.44 3.15
CA THR A 50 5.68 0.38 4.10
C THR A 50 6.90 0.92 3.37
N LYS A 51 7.04 2.24 3.29
CA LYS A 51 8.21 2.91 2.70
C LYS A 51 9.06 3.62 3.76
N ASP A 52 10.36 3.72 3.53
CA ASP A 52 11.24 4.58 4.31
C ASP A 52 11.32 6.01 3.75
N VAL A 53 11.86 6.91 4.56
CA VAL A 53 12.26 8.25 4.15
C VAL A 53 13.71 8.22 3.69
N ILE A 54 14.01 8.89 2.58
CA ILE A 54 15.37 9.04 2.09
C ILE A 54 16.16 9.95 3.05
N MET A 55 17.27 9.43 3.58
CA MET A 55 18.20 10.18 4.42
C MET A 55 19.46 10.51 3.61
N GLY A 56 19.83 11.80 3.57
CA GLY A 56 21.10 12.22 2.96
C GLY A 56 21.10 12.23 1.43
N GLY A 57 20.12 12.92 0.84
CA GLY A 57 19.93 13.05 -0.60
C GLY A 57 21.08 13.67 -1.40
N ASP A 58 21.11 13.40 -2.70
CA ASP A 58 22.00 14.06 -3.66
C ASP A 58 21.43 15.43 -4.07
N ALA A 59 21.96 16.49 -3.44
CA ALA A 59 21.48 17.85 -3.64
C ALA A 59 21.81 18.41 -5.04
N ASP A 60 22.89 17.94 -5.67
CA ASP A 60 23.27 18.40 -7.00
C ASP A 60 22.34 17.74 -8.04
N ALA A 61 22.11 16.43 -7.94
CA ALA A 61 21.14 15.73 -8.78
C ALA A 61 19.70 16.27 -8.59
N ALA A 62 19.33 16.64 -7.36
CA ALA A 62 18.05 17.29 -7.08
C ALA A 62 17.91 18.63 -7.82
N ALA A 63 18.96 19.47 -7.80
CA ALA A 63 18.97 20.77 -8.46
C ALA A 63 18.89 20.63 -9.99
N ASP A 64 19.63 19.68 -10.56
CA ASP A 64 19.64 19.41 -11.99
C ASP A 64 18.26 18.90 -12.47
N PHE A 65 17.68 17.94 -11.77
CA PHE A 65 16.35 17.40 -12.11
C PHE A 65 15.26 18.48 -12.02
N ALA A 66 15.31 19.32 -10.98
CA ALA A 66 14.42 20.44 -10.83
C ALA A 66 14.56 21.48 -11.96
N ALA A 67 15.78 21.75 -12.42
CA ALA A 67 16.03 22.69 -13.51
C ALA A 67 15.53 22.16 -14.87
N GLU A 68 15.64 20.85 -15.09
CA GLU A 68 15.23 20.22 -16.34
C GLU A 68 13.72 19.95 -16.41
N TYR A 69 13.15 19.35 -15.37
CA TYR A 69 11.76 18.87 -15.37
C TYR A 69 10.80 19.78 -14.59
N GLY A 70 11.31 20.76 -13.84
CA GLY A 70 10.49 21.63 -12.99
C GLY A 70 9.90 20.94 -11.77
N ILE A 71 10.38 19.74 -11.42
CA ILE A 71 9.86 18.92 -10.32
C ILE A 71 10.80 19.02 -9.12
N GLN A 72 10.24 19.44 -7.98
CA GLN A 72 10.97 19.51 -6.72
C GLN A 72 10.91 18.17 -5.97
N GLY A 73 11.85 17.91 -5.06
CA GLY A 73 11.78 16.75 -4.15
C GLY A 73 12.41 15.45 -4.66
N VAL A 74 12.86 15.41 -5.91
CA VAL A 74 13.79 14.37 -6.38
C VAL A 74 15.14 14.56 -5.68
N GLY A 75 15.78 13.46 -5.26
CA GLY A 75 16.96 13.44 -4.42
C GLY A 75 16.66 13.54 -2.92
N THR A 76 15.53 14.11 -2.50
CA THR A 76 15.19 14.26 -1.06
C THR A 76 14.03 13.39 -0.60
N THR A 77 13.05 13.18 -1.46
CA THR A 77 11.80 12.46 -1.14
C THR A 77 11.59 11.27 -2.08
N VAL A 78 12.13 11.37 -3.30
CA VAL A 78 12.23 10.29 -4.28
C VAL A 78 13.69 10.15 -4.68
N ASP A 79 14.14 8.93 -4.92
CA ASP A 79 15.51 8.61 -5.29
C ASP A 79 15.89 9.26 -6.63
N ALA A 80 17.05 9.93 -6.66
CA ALA A 80 17.50 10.69 -7.83
C ALA A 80 18.01 9.78 -8.96
N GLU A 81 18.65 8.66 -8.63
CA GLU A 81 19.14 7.71 -9.62
C GLU A 81 17.96 7.04 -10.33
N TRP A 82 16.97 6.59 -9.57
CA TRP A 82 15.71 6.06 -10.11
C TRP A 82 15.00 7.10 -10.98
N ALA A 83 14.84 8.34 -10.50
CA ALA A 83 14.14 9.38 -11.26
C ALA A 83 14.85 9.74 -12.57
N THR A 84 16.18 9.71 -12.58
CA THR A 84 16.99 9.95 -13.80
C THR A 84 16.86 8.80 -14.80
N ALA A 85 16.76 7.56 -14.32
CA ALA A 85 16.54 6.39 -15.16
C ALA A 85 15.09 6.28 -15.67
N HIS A 86 14.12 6.83 -14.92
CA HIS A 86 12.68 6.70 -15.17
C HIS A 86 11.93 8.05 -15.11
N PRO A 87 12.35 9.08 -15.87
CA PRO A 87 11.77 10.43 -15.76
C PRO A 87 10.27 10.46 -16.13
N ASP A 88 9.83 9.54 -17.01
CA ASP A 88 8.43 9.38 -17.43
C ASP A 88 7.52 8.79 -16.34
N ARG A 89 8.10 8.22 -15.27
CA ARG A 89 7.38 7.64 -14.13
C ARG A 89 7.33 8.55 -12.92
N VAL A 90 8.05 9.67 -12.92
CA VAL A 90 7.98 10.65 -11.83
C VAL A 90 6.58 11.26 -11.80
N ARG A 91 5.94 11.23 -10.63
CA ARG A 91 4.62 11.80 -10.39
C ARG A 91 4.70 12.81 -9.26
N THR A 92 3.88 13.85 -9.34
CA THR A 92 3.89 14.95 -8.37
C THR A 92 2.61 14.98 -7.53
N SER A 93 2.76 15.55 -6.34
CA SER A 93 1.67 16.07 -5.54
C SER A 93 1.10 17.33 -6.20
N ASP A 94 -0.05 17.78 -5.71
CA ASP A 94 -0.73 18.97 -6.25
C ASP A 94 0.10 20.25 -6.10
N ASN A 95 1.07 20.25 -5.18
CA ASN A 95 2.01 21.35 -4.95
C ASN A 95 3.28 21.27 -5.83
N GLY A 96 3.38 20.31 -6.76
CA GLY A 96 4.50 20.19 -7.71
C GLY A 96 5.75 19.48 -7.16
N TYR A 97 5.68 18.90 -5.96
CA TYR A 97 6.75 18.07 -5.39
C TYR A 97 6.56 16.61 -5.80
N ALA A 98 7.66 15.91 -6.08
CA ALA A 98 7.69 14.47 -6.30
C ALA A 98 6.97 13.75 -5.15
N ALA A 99 6.00 12.91 -5.51
CA ALA A 99 5.10 12.25 -4.58
C ALA A 99 5.47 10.75 -4.54
N PRO A 100 6.14 10.28 -3.48
CA PRO A 100 6.73 8.93 -3.44
C PRO A 100 5.69 7.83 -3.63
N GLU A 101 4.49 7.99 -3.06
CA GLU A 101 3.37 7.07 -3.24
C GLU A 101 2.91 6.97 -4.70
N LYS A 102 2.84 8.11 -5.40
CA LYS A 102 2.43 8.14 -6.81
C LYS A 102 3.54 7.62 -7.72
N CYS A 103 4.80 7.84 -7.37
CA CYS A 103 5.95 7.26 -8.07
C CYS A 103 6.00 5.74 -7.87
N LEU A 104 5.77 5.23 -6.66
CA LEU A 104 5.65 3.79 -6.39
C LEU A 104 4.53 3.17 -7.22
N ALA A 105 3.39 3.82 -7.30
CA ALA A 105 2.29 3.35 -8.14
C ALA A 105 2.65 3.32 -9.62
N ALA A 106 3.25 4.38 -10.15
CA ALA A 106 3.71 4.43 -11.55
C ALA A 106 4.79 3.38 -11.86
N GLU A 107 5.59 3.00 -10.86
CA GLU A 107 6.60 1.95 -10.97
C GLU A 107 5.97 0.56 -10.96
N LEU A 108 5.04 0.31 -10.04
CA LEU A 108 4.56 -1.03 -9.68
C LEU A 108 3.27 -1.44 -10.38
N VAL A 109 2.42 -0.50 -10.77
CA VAL A 109 1.04 -0.76 -11.22
C VAL A 109 0.81 -0.16 -12.60
N ALA A 110 0.18 -0.93 -13.50
CA ALA A 110 -0.24 -0.43 -14.81
C ALA A 110 -1.53 0.41 -14.67
N ASP A 111 -1.70 1.44 -15.51
CA ASP A 111 -2.77 2.44 -15.37
C ASP A 111 -4.21 1.84 -15.28
N ASP A 112 -4.46 0.70 -15.93
CA ASP A 112 -5.77 0.03 -16.01
C ASP A 112 -5.93 -1.20 -15.10
N GLU A 113 -4.94 -1.47 -14.25
CA GLU A 113 -4.97 -2.64 -13.37
C GLU A 113 -5.83 -2.37 -12.12
N PRO A 114 -6.80 -3.22 -11.74
CA PRO A 114 -7.61 -3.01 -10.53
C PRO A 114 -6.80 -3.37 -9.27
N ILE A 115 -5.81 -2.53 -8.97
CA ILE A 115 -4.95 -2.58 -7.79
C ILE A 115 -5.14 -1.29 -6.99
N HIS A 116 -5.30 -1.46 -5.68
CA HIS A 116 -5.18 -0.37 -4.74
C HIS A 116 -3.85 -0.47 -3.98
N LEU A 117 -3.09 0.64 -3.96
CA LEU A 117 -1.91 0.77 -3.12
C LEU A 117 -2.19 1.70 -1.93
N GLU A 118 -2.07 1.17 -0.71
CA GLU A 118 -1.88 1.97 0.50
C GLU A 118 -0.38 2.12 0.74
N VAL A 119 0.12 3.36 0.77
CA VAL A 119 1.55 3.63 0.98
C VAL A 119 1.73 4.50 2.22
N CYS A 120 2.54 4.02 3.16
CA CYS A 120 2.77 4.70 4.43
C CYS A 120 4.21 4.53 4.91
N ASN A 121 4.66 5.42 5.80
CA ASN A 121 5.93 5.28 6.51
C ASN A 121 5.87 4.38 7.75
N SER A 122 4.66 4.07 8.23
CA SER A 122 4.42 3.19 9.37
C SER A 122 4.17 1.77 8.90
N GLY A 123 4.67 0.77 9.65
CA GLY A 123 4.39 -0.64 9.39
C GLY A 123 2.88 -0.93 9.37
N PHE A 124 2.46 -1.98 8.63
CA PHE A 124 1.04 -2.27 8.38
C PHE A 124 0.23 -2.36 9.68
N GLU A 125 0.65 -3.23 10.61
CA GLU A 125 -0.10 -3.45 11.84
C GLU A 125 -0.17 -2.20 12.74
N ASP A 126 0.90 -1.42 12.78
CA ASP A 126 0.96 -0.20 13.57
C ASP A 126 0.05 0.87 12.98
N ASN A 127 0.04 1.02 11.66
CA ASN A 127 -0.86 1.95 10.99
C ASN A 127 -2.33 1.55 11.18
N VAL A 128 -2.65 0.26 11.06
CA VAL A 128 -3.99 -0.29 11.37
C VAL A 128 -4.42 0.12 12.79
N ARG A 129 -3.56 -0.06 13.80
CA ARG A 129 -3.86 0.34 15.19
C ARG A 129 -4.02 1.85 15.34
N GLN A 130 -3.14 2.64 14.73
CA GLN A 130 -3.15 4.10 14.84
C GLN A 130 -4.37 4.72 14.16
N ARG A 131 -4.68 4.31 12.93
CA ARG A 131 -5.87 4.76 12.18
C ARG A 131 -7.15 4.36 12.89
N LEU A 132 -7.26 3.12 13.39
CA LEU A 132 -8.42 2.72 14.19
C LEU A 132 -8.61 3.62 15.42
N LYS A 133 -7.54 3.84 16.18
CA LYS A 133 -7.58 4.73 17.36
C LYS A 133 -7.98 6.16 16.99
N GLY A 134 -7.46 6.69 15.88
CA GLY A 134 -7.80 8.02 15.36
C GLY A 134 -9.27 8.13 14.96
N ALA A 135 -9.76 7.14 14.22
CA ALA A 135 -11.14 7.03 13.78
C ALA A 135 -12.12 6.96 14.96
N LEU A 136 -11.84 6.09 15.94
CA LEU A 136 -12.66 5.98 17.17
C LEU A 136 -12.73 7.28 17.97
N ALA A 137 -11.66 8.08 17.95
CA ALA A 137 -11.62 9.34 18.69
C ALA A 137 -12.37 10.49 17.99
N ARG A 138 -12.70 10.34 16.70
CA ARG A 138 -13.24 11.41 15.84
C ARG A 138 -14.50 11.00 15.08
N ASP A 139 -14.99 9.79 15.28
CA ASP A 139 -16.06 9.16 14.49
C ASP A 139 -15.78 9.20 12.98
N ALA A 140 -14.51 9.00 12.58
CA ALA A 140 -14.03 9.08 11.20
C ALA A 140 -13.69 7.68 10.64
N TYR A 141 -14.69 6.80 10.54
CA TYR A 141 -14.48 5.39 10.21
C TYR A 141 -14.00 5.14 8.77
N GLU A 142 -14.12 6.12 7.88
CA GLU A 142 -13.52 6.11 6.55
C GLU A 142 -11.97 6.06 6.55
N GLU A 143 -11.35 6.38 7.69
CA GLU A 143 -9.89 6.32 7.86
C GLU A 143 -9.40 4.93 8.30
N VAL A 144 -10.29 4.02 8.70
CA VAL A 144 -9.92 2.69 9.21
C VAL A 144 -9.36 1.82 8.08
N LEU A 145 -8.27 1.11 8.38
CA LEU A 145 -7.73 0.05 7.52
C LEU A 145 -8.27 -1.32 7.95
N ASP A 146 -8.54 -2.19 6.98
CA ASP A 146 -8.92 -3.58 7.26
C ASP A 146 -7.74 -4.31 7.93
N PRO A 147 -7.88 -4.77 9.20
CA PRO A 147 -6.78 -5.39 9.94
C PRO A 147 -6.43 -6.81 9.44
N ARG A 148 -7.22 -7.38 8.53
CA ARG A 148 -7.05 -8.77 8.04
C ARG A 148 -6.07 -8.82 6.88
N GLY A 149 -4.81 -8.50 7.16
CA GLY A 149 -3.70 -8.53 6.21
C GLY A 149 -2.86 -9.80 6.28
N VAL A 150 -2.10 -10.06 5.22
CA VAL A 150 -1.11 -11.14 5.10
C VAL A 150 0.22 -10.54 4.70
N CYS A 151 1.24 -10.70 5.54
CA CYS A 151 2.60 -10.26 5.23
C CYS A 151 3.19 -11.16 4.15
N LEU A 152 3.71 -10.57 3.08
CA LEU A 152 4.30 -11.30 1.96
C LEU A 152 5.82 -11.14 1.90
N TRP A 153 6.28 -9.98 2.34
CA TRP A 153 7.68 -9.60 2.34
C TRP A 153 7.96 -8.56 3.43
N VAL A 154 9.06 -8.73 4.15
CA VAL A 154 9.53 -7.78 5.16
C VAL A 154 11.06 -7.78 5.21
N ASP A 155 11.67 -6.60 5.17
CA ASP A 155 13.10 -6.37 5.37
C ASP A 155 14.02 -7.33 4.58
N GLY A 156 13.68 -7.59 3.31
CA GLY A 156 14.46 -8.46 2.42
C GLY A 156 14.05 -9.93 2.42
N GLU A 157 13.13 -10.34 3.30
CA GLU A 157 12.69 -11.73 3.44
C GLU A 157 11.28 -11.92 2.89
N ARG A 158 11.13 -12.83 1.91
CA ARG A 158 9.85 -13.25 1.32
C ARG A 158 9.28 -14.43 2.10
N ASP A 159 7.96 -14.43 2.35
CA ASP A 159 7.25 -15.56 2.96
C ASP A 159 6.59 -16.45 1.88
N PRO A 160 7.21 -17.57 1.45
CA PRO A 160 6.60 -18.46 0.45
C PRO A 160 5.35 -19.18 0.96
N GLU A 161 5.26 -19.45 2.27
CA GLU A 161 4.10 -20.12 2.87
C GLU A 161 2.87 -19.22 2.81
N ALA A 162 3.04 -17.92 3.02
CA ALA A 162 1.96 -16.94 2.85
C ALA A 162 1.35 -17.00 1.44
N PHE A 163 2.17 -17.10 0.39
CA PHE A 163 1.69 -17.25 -0.98
C PHE A 163 0.94 -18.57 -1.21
N GLU A 164 1.45 -19.68 -0.68
CA GLU A 164 0.77 -20.99 -0.76
C GLU A 164 -0.61 -20.93 -0.10
N ARG A 165 -0.70 -20.32 1.08
CA ARG A 165 -1.96 -20.17 1.84
C ARG A 165 -2.95 -19.25 1.14
N LEU A 166 -2.49 -18.17 0.51
CA LEU A 166 -3.33 -17.30 -0.33
C LEU A 166 -3.90 -18.07 -1.53
N ARG A 167 -3.08 -18.86 -2.23
CA ARG A 167 -3.55 -19.70 -3.36
C ARG A 167 -4.63 -20.69 -2.91
N ALA A 168 -4.41 -21.34 -1.76
CA ALA A 168 -5.32 -22.31 -1.17
C ALA A 168 -6.57 -21.70 -0.51
N ALA A 169 -6.61 -20.38 -0.30
CA ALA A 169 -7.60 -19.70 0.53
C ALA A 169 -7.71 -20.31 1.96
N ASP A 170 -6.56 -20.66 2.55
CA ASP A 170 -6.47 -21.36 3.84
C ASP A 170 -6.05 -20.43 5.00
N LEU A 171 -6.61 -19.22 4.99
CA LEU A 171 -6.42 -18.22 6.03
C LEU A 171 -7.68 -18.15 6.90
N ALA A 172 -7.56 -18.57 8.15
CA ALA A 172 -8.64 -18.49 9.13
C ALA A 172 -8.76 -17.06 9.68
N MET A 173 -9.28 -16.15 8.86
CA MET A 173 -9.49 -14.74 9.25
C MET A 173 -10.78 -14.59 10.08
N PRO A 174 -10.78 -13.79 11.16
CA PRO A 174 -12.00 -13.42 11.86
C PRO A 174 -12.91 -12.55 10.98
N THR A 175 -14.16 -12.36 11.42
CA THR A 175 -15.03 -11.33 10.81
C THR A 175 -14.42 -9.95 11.02
N LEU A 176 -14.73 -8.98 10.15
CA LEU A 176 -14.21 -7.62 10.27
C LEU A 176 -14.52 -6.98 11.64
N PRO A 177 -15.77 -7.02 12.16
CA PRO A 177 -16.04 -6.50 13.50
C PRO A 177 -15.24 -7.20 14.59
N ALA A 178 -15.07 -8.54 14.51
CA ALA A 178 -14.29 -9.27 15.49
C ALA A 178 -12.80 -8.87 15.44
N ALA A 179 -12.24 -8.68 14.25
CA ALA A 179 -10.87 -8.22 14.06
C ALA A 179 -10.65 -6.82 14.65
N LEU A 180 -11.59 -5.89 14.41
CA LEU A 180 -11.56 -4.55 14.98
C LEU A 180 -11.72 -4.57 16.51
N GLY A 181 -12.59 -5.44 17.03
CA GLY A 181 -12.76 -5.65 18.47
C GLY A 181 -11.51 -6.18 19.16
N MET A 182 -10.76 -7.09 18.50
CA MET A 182 -9.45 -7.56 18.99
C MET A 182 -8.41 -6.42 19.08
N LEU A 183 -8.59 -5.35 18.32
CA LEU A 183 -7.74 -4.15 18.35
C LEU A 183 -8.24 -3.07 19.32
N GLY A 184 -9.34 -3.33 20.04
CA GLY A 184 -9.84 -2.48 21.12
C GLY A 184 -11.02 -1.58 20.76
N ALA A 185 -11.64 -1.74 19.59
CA ALA A 185 -12.95 -1.15 19.33
C ALA A 185 -14.02 -1.86 20.19
N ASP A 186 -14.96 -1.11 20.75
CA ASP A 186 -16.16 -1.72 21.33
C ASP A 186 -17.06 -2.31 20.24
N GLU A 187 -18.05 -3.11 20.65
CA GLU A 187 -18.91 -3.84 19.72
C GLU A 187 -19.69 -2.92 18.77
N GLU A 188 -20.18 -1.77 19.26
CA GLU A 188 -20.95 -0.83 18.45
C GLU A 188 -20.06 -0.19 17.39
N ALA A 189 -18.94 0.40 17.82
CA ALA A 189 -17.98 1.03 16.94
C ALA A 189 -17.34 0.04 15.94
N ALA A 190 -17.08 -1.20 16.35
CA ALA A 190 -16.53 -2.23 15.47
C ALA A 190 -17.50 -2.62 14.35
N ASN A 191 -18.80 -2.68 14.64
CA ASN A 191 -19.82 -2.96 13.62
C ASN A 191 -20.00 -1.77 12.68
N GLU A 192 -20.06 -0.55 13.21
CA GLU A 192 -20.20 0.66 12.39
C GLU A 192 -19.01 0.86 11.45
N ALA A 193 -17.78 0.75 11.97
CA ALA A 193 -16.58 0.82 11.15
C ALA A 193 -16.54 -0.28 10.10
N ALA A 194 -16.95 -1.51 10.45
CA ALA A 194 -17.02 -2.60 9.49
C ALA A 194 -18.02 -2.35 8.36
N ASP A 195 -19.14 -1.69 8.63
CA ASP A 195 -20.15 -1.36 7.62
C ASP A 195 -19.66 -0.22 6.70
N VAL A 196 -18.98 0.79 7.24
CA VAL A 196 -18.33 1.83 6.44
C VAL A 196 -17.29 1.22 5.49
N LEU A 197 -16.44 0.32 5.98
CA LEU A 197 -15.42 -0.34 5.15
C LEU A 197 -16.04 -1.21 4.04
N LYS A 198 -17.12 -1.94 4.33
CA LYS A 198 -17.85 -2.72 3.32
C LYS A 198 -18.44 -1.81 2.25
N GLN A 199 -19.04 -0.69 2.65
CA GLN A 199 -19.62 0.27 1.72
C GLN A 199 -18.55 0.87 0.80
N GLN A 200 -17.43 1.32 1.38
CA GLN A 200 -16.31 1.85 0.59
C GLN A 200 -15.77 0.82 -0.39
N ARG A 201 -15.62 -0.44 0.01
CA ARG A 201 -15.16 -1.51 -0.88
C ARG A 201 -16.12 -1.69 -2.07
N ALA A 202 -17.43 -1.65 -1.83
CA ALA A 202 -18.43 -1.82 -2.88
C ALA A 202 -18.49 -0.65 -3.88
N GLU A 203 -18.04 0.54 -3.48
CA GLU A 203 -18.03 1.75 -4.32
C GLU A 203 -16.72 1.93 -5.11
N GLN A 204 -15.70 1.11 -4.81
CA GLN A 204 -14.36 1.29 -5.34
C GLN A 204 -14.14 0.50 -6.64
N GLU A 205 -13.84 1.22 -7.72
CA GLU A 205 -13.54 0.66 -9.05
C GLU A 205 -12.15 1.12 -9.53
N GLY A 206 -11.45 0.28 -10.29
CA GLY A 206 -10.18 0.63 -10.96
C GLY A 206 -8.94 0.68 -10.07
N SER A 207 -7.87 1.26 -10.62
CA SER A 207 -6.61 1.51 -9.91
C SER A 207 -6.74 2.70 -8.97
N SER A 208 -6.15 2.64 -7.78
CA SER A 208 -6.08 3.79 -6.90
C SER A 208 -4.87 3.74 -5.96
N VAL A 209 -4.46 4.91 -5.49
CA VAL A 209 -3.31 5.06 -4.59
C VAL A 209 -3.74 5.98 -3.46
N ARG A 210 -3.55 5.53 -2.22
CA ARG A 210 -3.68 6.37 -1.04
C ARG A 210 -2.34 6.43 -0.34
N GLY A 211 -1.75 7.62 -0.32
CA GLY A 211 -0.61 7.92 0.53
C GLY A 211 -1.08 8.56 1.82
N ASP A 212 -0.50 8.14 2.95
CA ASP A 212 -0.55 8.93 4.18
C ASP A 212 0.82 9.56 4.42
N MET A 213 0.81 10.85 4.76
CA MET A 213 1.97 11.50 5.37
C MET A 213 1.58 11.78 6.82
N VAL A 214 1.98 10.87 7.73
CA VAL A 214 1.87 11.10 9.18
C VAL A 214 2.90 12.14 9.62
#